data_AF-A0A168JZB5-F1
#
_entry.id   AF-A0A168JZB5-F1
#
_cell.length_a   1.000
_cell.length_b   1.000
_cell.length_c   1.000
_cell.angle_alpha   90.00
_cell.angle_beta   90.00
_cell.angle_gamma   90.00
#
_symmetry.space_group_name_H-M   'P 1'
#
loop_
_entity.id
_entity.type
_entity.pdbx_description
1 polymer ?
#
loop_
_entity_poly.entity_id
_entity_poly.type
_entity_poly.pdbx_seq_one_letter_code
_entity_poly.pdbx_strand_id
1 'polypeptide(L)'
;MKKVAIFLTTFLIASTLFGSIQSVSASSNSTKVVKSSVASKKVITDREMLAYYNKMMRQIDDKIRSLRLQEGRYAKSSQAYRDVIQQEIDLMKKKEYWLNKAIDLLK
;
A
#
# COMPACT_ATOMS: atom_id res chain seq x y z
N MET A 1 -17.42 38.42 9.43
CA MET A 1 -17.38 37.76 8.10
C MET A 1 -16.68 36.41 8.22
N LYS A 2 -17.45 35.35 7.94
CA LYS A 2 -17.16 33.96 7.57
C LYS A 2 -15.77 33.38 7.85
N LYS A 3 -15.68 32.54 8.89
CA LYS A 3 -14.68 31.47 9.03
C LYS A 3 -15.26 30.23 8.34
N VAL A 4 -14.66 29.78 7.24
CA VAL A 4 -15.08 28.56 6.53
C VAL A 4 -14.18 27.43 7.00
N ALA A 5 -14.67 26.64 7.96
CA ALA A 5 -14.08 25.36 8.32
C ALA A 5 -14.48 24.34 7.25
N ILE A 6 -13.54 23.99 6.37
CA ILE A 6 -13.71 22.89 5.43
C ILE A 6 -13.38 21.59 6.19
N PHE A 7 -14.42 20.96 6.72
CA PHE A 7 -14.37 19.57 7.16
C PHE A 7 -14.22 18.69 5.92
N LEU A 8 -13.00 18.22 5.65
CA LEU A 8 -12.75 17.25 4.60
C LEU A 8 -13.19 15.87 5.11
N THR A 9 -14.38 15.46 4.68
CA THR A 9 -14.97 14.15 4.93
C THR A 9 -14.15 13.07 4.22
N THR A 10 -13.43 12.26 4.98
CA THR A 10 -12.79 11.04 4.48
C THR A 10 -13.84 10.00 4.11
N PHE A 11 -14.10 9.91 2.81
CA PHE A 11 -14.89 8.87 2.17
C PHE A 11 -14.05 7.58 2.12
N LEU A 12 -14.28 6.67 3.08
CA LEU A 12 -13.69 5.33 3.11
C LEU A 12 -14.67 4.37 2.42
N ILE A 13 -14.57 4.25 1.10
CA ILE A 13 -15.27 3.20 0.35
C ILE A 13 -14.48 1.90 0.47
N ALA A 14 -15.17 0.91 1.03
CA ALA A 14 -15.21 -0.50 0.68
C ALA A 14 -14.00 -1.10 -0.08
N SER A 15 -13.23 -1.90 0.64
CA SER A 15 -12.57 -3.08 0.09
C SER A 15 -13.38 -4.33 0.45
N THR A 16 -14.50 -4.54 -0.25
CA THR A 16 -15.12 -5.86 -0.38
C THR A 16 -14.64 -6.51 -1.67
N LEU A 17 -14.42 -7.83 -1.59
CA LEU A 17 -14.26 -8.81 -2.66
C LEU A 17 -12.84 -9.02 -3.19
N PHE A 18 -12.26 -10.17 -2.82
CA PHE A 18 -11.67 -11.24 -3.65
C PHE A 18 -10.88 -12.17 -2.69
N GLY A 19 -11.22 -13.44 -2.42
CA GLY A 19 -12.18 -14.35 -3.03
C GLY A 19 -12.57 -15.49 -2.09
N SER A 20 -13.49 -16.30 -2.62
CA SER A 20 -14.29 -17.39 -2.07
C SER A 20 -13.55 -18.60 -1.50
N ILE A 21 -14.03 -19.13 -0.35
CA ILE A 21 -14.10 -20.58 -0.08
C ILE A 21 -15.49 -20.89 0.47
N GLN A 22 -16.19 -21.76 -0.26
CA GLN A 22 -17.43 -22.42 0.14
C GLN A 22 -17.23 -23.22 1.43
N SER A 23 -18.20 -23.15 2.34
CA SER A 23 -19.03 -24.32 2.69
C SER A 23 -19.95 -24.01 3.86
N VAL A 24 -21.21 -24.39 3.66
CA VAL A 24 -22.27 -24.46 4.66
C VAL A 24 -21.96 -25.62 5.59
N SER A 25 -22.02 -25.42 6.91
CA SER A 25 -22.59 -26.41 7.83
C SER A 25 -22.71 -25.84 9.25
N ALA A 26 -23.93 -25.91 9.76
CA ALA A 26 -24.25 -25.70 11.16
C ALA A 26 -23.77 -26.88 12.03
N SER A 27 -23.65 -26.60 13.33
CA SER A 27 -23.79 -27.51 14.47
C SER A 27 -22.52 -27.93 15.23
N SER A 28 -22.64 -27.67 16.53
CA SER A 28 -22.13 -28.42 17.69
C SER A 28 -20.78 -28.05 18.28
N ASN A 29 -20.89 -27.60 19.55
CA ASN A 29 -19.90 -27.65 20.61
C ASN A 29 -18.86 -28.78 20.42
N SER A 30 -17.59 -28.42 20.47
CA SER A 30 -16.56 -29.25 21.10
C SER A 30 -15.31 -28.43 21.33
N THR A 31 -15.01 -28.22 22.60
CA THR A 31 -13.82 -27.57 23.12
C THR A 31 -12.56 -28.21 22.53
N LYS A 32 -11.87 -27.50 21.64
CA LYS A 32 -10.46 -27.75 21.36
C LYS A 32 -9.71 -26.46 21.63
N VAL A 33 -9.05 -26.43 22.78
CA VAL A 33 -8.00 -25.46 23.09
C VAL A 33 -6.95 -25.62 21.98
N VAL A 34 -7.03 -24.76 20.96
CA VAL A 34 -5.98 -24.63 19.97
C VAL A 34 -4.82 -24.01 20.74
N LYS A 35 -3.80 -24.83 21.01
CA LYS A 35 -2.48 -24.38 21.45
C LYS A 35 -2.15 -23.15 20.60
N SER A 36 -2.09 -21.99 21.23
CA SER A 36 -1.55 -20.78 20.62
C SER A 36 -0.13 -21.12 20.20
N SER A 37 0.03 -21.43 18.92
CA SER A 37 1.35 -21.52 18.30
C SER A 37 1.95 -20.13 18.47
N VAL A 38 2.82 -19.99 19.46
CA VAL A 38 3.67 -18.83 19.63
C VAL A 38 4.40 -18.69 18.31
N ALA A 39 3.99 -17.71 17.51
CA ALA A 39 4.58 -17.44 16.21
C ALA A 39 6.10 -17.30 16.43
N SER A 40 6.85 -18.32 16.03
CA SER A 40 8.29 -18.26 16.05
C SER A 40 8.68 -17.06 15.19
N LYS A 41 9.42 -16.12 15.77
CA LYS A 41 9.95 -14.96 15.06
C LYS A 41 10.71 -15.50 13.85
N LYS A 42 10.14 -15.36 12.66
CA LYS A 42 10.81 -15.77 11.43
C LYS A 42 12.06 -14.89 11.30
N VAL A 43 13.23 -15.50 11.41
CA VAL A 43 14.49 -14.83 11.11
C VAL A 43 14.47 -14.57 9.60
N ILE A 44 14.22 -13.33 9.21
CA ILE A 44 14.23 -12.93 7.80
C ILE A 44 15.69 -12.89 7.38
N THR A 45 16.04 -13.68 6.38
CA THR A 45 17.40 -13.66 5.80
C THR A 45 17.60 -12.44 4.92
N ASP A 46 18.85 -12.01 4.72
CA ASP A 46 19.16 -10.87 3.83
C ASP A 46 18.63 -11.10 2.40
N ARG A 47 18.62 -12.35 1.93
CA ARG A 47 18.02 -12.74 0.65
C ARG A 47 16.50 -12.50 0.61
N GLU A 48 15.79 -12.80 1.70
CA GLU A 48 14.35 -12.54 1.80
C GLU A 48 14.06 -11.04 1.93
N MET A 49 14.87 -10.28 2.68
CA MET A 49 14.76 -8.82 2.73
C MET A 49 15.02 -8.18 1.37
N LEU A 50 16.04 -8.63 0.65
CA LEU A 50 16.36 -8.15 -0.70
C LEU A 50 15.19 -8.41 -1.67
N ALA A 51 14.61 -9.61 -1.64
CA ALA A 51 13.44 -9.95 -2.44
C ALA A 51 12.23 -9.07 -2.09
N TYR A 52 12.03 -8.77 -0.81
CA TYR A 52 10.98 -7.88 -0.33
C TYR A 52 11.17 -6.43 -0.82
N TYR A 53 12.37 -5.86 -0.69
CA TYR A 53 12.65 -4.50 -1.18
C TYR A 53 12.55 -4.39 -2.70
N ASN A 54 13.03 -5.39 -3.45
CA ASN A 54 12.85 -5.46 -4.91
C ASN A 54 11.38 -5.55 -5.33
N LYS A 55 10.54 -6.21 -4.52
CA LYS A 55 9.08 -6.22 -4.76
C LYS A 55 8.48 -4.84 -4.50
N MET A 56 8.88 -4.15 -3.44
CA MET A 56 8.42 -2.80 -3.14
C MET A 56 8.82 -1.78 -4.19
N MET A 57 10.05 -1.85 -4.72
CA MET A 57 10.49 -0.96 -5.80
C MET A 57 9.59 -1.08 -7.04
N ARG A 58 9.27 -2.31 -7.47
CA ARG A 58 8.35 -2.53 -8.60
C ARG A 58 6.96 -1.92 -8.36
N GLN A 59 6.43 -2.02 -7.14
CA GLN A 59 5.15 -1.40 -6.79
C GLN A 59 5.21 0.14 -6.84
N ILE A 60 6.34 0.73 -6.46
CA ILE A 60 6.58 2.17 -6.56
C ILE A 60 6.62 2.59 -8.03
N ASP A 61 7.35 1.85 -8.88
CA ASP A 61 7.43 2.13 -10.32
C ASP A 61 6.06 2.09 -11.00
N ASP A 62 5.28 1.06 -10.70
CA ASP A 62 3.92 0.91 -11.24
C ASP A 62 3.01 2.05 -10.78
N LYS A 63 3.13 2.47 -9.51
CA LYS A 63 2.37 3.60 -8.96
C LYS A 63 2.77 4.92 -9.62
N ILE A 64 4.06 5.18 -9.83
CA ILE A 64 4.54 6.37 -10.55
C ILE A 64 4.00 6.38 -11.99
N ARG A 65 4.03 5.23 -12.67
CA ARG A 65 3.48 5.10 -14.03
C ARG A 65 1.99 5.41 -14.07
N SER A 66 1.22 4.88 -13.11
CA SER A 66 -0.21 5.19 -12.99
C SER A 66 -0.46 6.68 -12.75
N LEU A 67 0.31 7.31 -11.87
CA LEU A 67 0.20 8.74 -11.58
C LEU A 67 0.50 9.61 -12.81
N ARG A 68 1.53 9.28 -13.59
CA ARG A 68 1.83 9.98 -14.86
C ARG A 68 0.74 9.80 -15.92
N LEU A 69 0.15 8.62 -16.01
CA LEU A 69 -0.99 8.39 -16.91
C LEU A 69 -2.22 9.17 -16.47
N GLN A 70 -2.45 9.31 -15.16
CA GLN A 70 -3.50 10.17 -14.63
C GLN A 70 -3.21 11.62 -14.99
N GLU A 71 -2.00 12.13 -14.72
CA GLU A 71 -1.60 13.50 -15.07
C GLU A 71 -1.91 13.85 -16.55
N GLY A 72 -1.58 12.96 -17.49
CA GLY A 72 -1.84 13.16 -18.92
C GLY A 72 -3.31 13.12 -19.34
N ARG A 73 -4.21 12.54 -18.53
CA ARG A 73 -5.65 12.44 -18.82
C ARG A 73 -6.45 13.65 -18.35
N TYR A 74 -5.93 14.48 -17.44
CA TYR A 74 -6.66 15.64 -16.93
C TYR A 74 -6.36 16.91 -17.74
N ALA A 75 -7.39 17.76 -17.89
CA ALA A 75 -7.29 19.01 -18.65
C ALA A 75 -6.22 19.97 -18.07
N LYS A 76 -5.53 20.70 -18.96
CA LYS A 76 -4.51 21.71 -18.61
C LYS A 76 -4.97 22.73 -17.55
N SER A 77 -6.27 22.96 -17.40
CA SER A 77 -6.85 23.91 -16.42
C SER A 77 -6.77 23.45 -14.96
N SER A 78 -6.53 22.17 -14.67
CA SER A 78 -6.45 21.68 -13.28
C SER A 78 -5.00 21.69 -12.75
N GLN A 79 -4.40 22.88 -12.65
CA GLN A 79 -3.03 23.04 -12.12
C GLN A 79 -2.89 22.41 -10.72
N ALA A 80 -3.86 22.69 -9.84
CA ALA A 80 -3.87 22.14 -8.49
C ALA A 80 -3.85 20.60 -8.46
N TYR A 81 -4.50 19.94 -9.42
CA TYR A 81 -4.46 18.48 -9.53
C TYR A 81 -3.08 17.98 -9.97
N ARG A 82 -2.45 18.64 -10.96
CA ARG A 82 -1.09 18.28 -11.37
C ARG A 82 -0.09 18.47 -10.24
N ASP A 83 -0.23 19.53 -9.46
CA ASP A 83 0.65 19.78 -8.30
C ASP A 83 0.52 18.65 -7.26
N VAL A 84 -0.70 18.17 -6.98
CA VAL A 84 -0.92 17.01 -6.09
C VAL A 84 -0.30 15.74 -6.66
N ILE A 85 -0.51 15.46 -7.95
CA ILE A 85 0.08 14.27 -8.60
C ILE A 85 1.61 14.33 -8.58
N GLN A 86 2.19 15.51 -8.83
CA GLN A 86 3.63 15.71 -8.78
C GLN A 86 4.19 15.50 -7.37
N GLN A 87 3.52 16.03 -6.35
CA GLN A 87 3.87 15.77 -4.95
C GLN A 87 3.83 14.27 -4.61
N GLU A 88 2.82 13.55 -5.11
CA GLU A 88 2.72 12.10 -4.89
C GLU A 88 3.87 11.35 -5.61
N ILE A 89 4.22 11.74 -6.84
CA ILE A 89 5.37 11.21 -7.57
C ILE A 89 6.68 11.45 -6.81
N ASP A 90 6.90 12.65 -6.29
CA ASP A 90 8.12 13.00 -5.57
C ASP A 90 8.24 12.23 -4.25
N LEU A 91 7.12 12.01 -3.56
CA LEU A 91 7.06 11.15 -2.38
C LEU A 91 7.40 9.69 -2.72
N MET A 92 6.93 9.18 -3.85
CA MET A 92 7.25 7.83 -4.32
C MET A 92 8.75 7.68 -4.66
N LYS A 93 9.35 8.65 -5.35
CA LYS A 93 10.80 8.69 -5.62
C LYS A 93 11.63 8.75 -4.33
N LYS A 94 11.17 9.50 -3.33
CA LYS A 94 11.85 9.54 -2.03
C LYS A 94 11.84 8.18 -1.35
N LYS A 95 10.72 7.43 -1.43
CA LYS A 95 10.66 6.05 -0.92
C LYS A 95 11.60 5.11 -1.67
N GLU A 96 11.65 5.23 -3.00
CA GLU A 96 12.57 4.48 -3.84
C GLU A 96 14.04 4.72 -3.44
N TYR A 97 14.43 5.98 -3.20
CA TYR A 97 15.77 6.33 -2.72
C TYR A 97 16.13 5.60 -1.42
N TRP A 98 15.23 5.61 -0.43
CA TRP A 98 15.49 4.94 0.85
C TRP A 98 15.52 3.42 0.73
N LEU A 99 14.71 2.83 -0.16
CA LEU A 99 14.78 1.40 -0.46
C LEU A 99 16.11 1.02 -1.11
N ASN A 100 16.59 1.82 -2.07
CA ASN A 100 17.90 1.60 -2.68
C ASN A 100 19.02 1.69 -1.64
N LYS A 101 18.95 2.66 -0.71
CA LYS A 101 19.89 2.74 0.42
C LYS A 101 19.83 1.52 1.33
N ALA A 102 18.64 0.99 1.62
CA ALA A 102 18.49 -0.23 2.40
C ALA A 102 19.05 -1.46 1.68
N ILE A 103 18.88 -1.54 0.35
CA ILE A 103 19.47 -2.60 -0.48
C ILE A 103 21.00 -2.51 -0.47
N ASP A 104 21.56 -1.31 -0.62
CA ASP A 104 23.02 -1.10 -0.59
C ASP A 104 23.64 -1.51 0.74
N LEU A 105 22.93 -1.34 1.86
CA LEU A 105 23.37 -1.78 3.18
C LEU A 105 23.30 -3.30 3.40
N LEU A 106 22.55 -4.02 2.56
CA LEU A 106 22.39 -5.47 2.61
C LEU A 106 23.33 -6.22 1.64
N LYS A 107 24.02 -5.51 0.74
CA LYS A 107 24.99 -6.06 -0.20
C LYS A 107 26.39 -6.03 0.38
#